data_AF-A0A7X0HRN5-F1
#
_entry.id   AF-A0A7X0HRN5-F1
#
_cell.length_a   1.000
_cell.length_b   1.000
_cell.length_c   1.000
_cell.angle_alpha   90.00
_cell.angle_beta   90.00
_cell.angle_gamma   90.00
#
_symmetry.space_group_name_H-M   'P 1'
#
loop_
_entity.id
_entity.type
_entity.pdbx_description
1 polymer ?
#
loop_
_entity_poly.entity_id
_entity_poly.type
_entity_poly.pdbx_seq_one_letter_code
_entity_poly.pdbx_strand_id
1 'polypeptide(L)'
;MRKWFVMLIMSAIALALLVSCEDDKKVNQTTEPEETAKIDQEKDINDLVTIKEEVNREDTTPNGDIARYVYEVPVINIDTKGAQKINDRFFNLVKDMESQIGNGQNLTININSKAFLNDEIISVVMEIVKPGPGGIHTANYDIKRDKELSTKELIDKYNFDPKKLIAEINRQVEINEGKPEEEQVPFDINLFTYTIIAHLYGNTDEYFKKVEEMDNKTNGEKERFVIENIDKFKVYLNEDGHFVFIYTGALPDEELVVE
;
A
#
# COMPACT_ATOMS: atom_id res chain seq x y z
N MET A 1 -39.44 62.10 13.99
CA MET A 1 -38.08 62.48 14.39
C MET A 1 -37.10 61.92 13.37
N ARG A 2 -36.26 62.80 12.81
CA ARG A 2 -35.03 62.59 12.01
C ARG A 2 -34.94 61.28 11.20
N LYS A 3 -35.19 61.27 9.88
CA LYS A 3 -34.30 61.79 8.79
C LYS A 3 -32.86 61.27 8.94
N TRP A 4 -32.16 60.72 7.97
CA TRP A 4 -32.28 60.33 6.55
C TRP A 4 -30.82 59.93 6.18
N PHE A 5 -30.58 59.41 4.98
CA PHE A 5 -29.27 59.21 4.33
C PHE A 5 -28.53 57.93 4.74
N VAL A 6 -28.62 56.81 4.00
CA VAL A 6 -28.36 56.62 2.56
C VAL A 6 -26.95 57.06 2.18
N MET A 7 -26.16 56.04 1.83
CA MET A 7 -25.13 56.03 0.78
C MET A 7 -23.85 56.87 0.91
N LEU A 8 -22.78 56.11 0.66
CA LEU A 8 -21.69 56.44 -0.27
C LEU A 8 -20.66 57.49 0.15
N ILE A 9 -19.52 57.39 -0.52
CA ILE A 9 -18.28 58.20 -0.45
C ILE A 9 -17.30 57.53 0.54
N MET A 10 -16.52 56.51 0.16
CA MET A 10 -15.59 56.46 -0.97
C MET A 10 -14.72 57.72 -1.00
N SER A 11 -13.39 57.58 -0.94
CA SER A 11 -12.38 58.66 -1.07
C SER A 11 -12.08 59.40 0.25
N ALA A 12 -10.84 59.65 0.67
CA ALA A 12 -9.54 59.56 0.01
C ALA A 12 -8.49 59.41 1.13
N ILE A 13 -7.54 58.48 1.00
CA ILE A 13 -6.17 58.77 0.55
C ILE A 13 -5.41 59.72 1.50
N ALA A 14 -4.52 59.08 2.27
CA ALA A 14 -3.13 59.43 2.50
C ALA A 14 -2.75 60.92 2.48
N LEU A 15 -2.19 61.41 3.60
CA LEU A 15 -0.82 61.96 3.71
C LEU A 15 -0.58 62.55 5.11
N ALA A 16 0.70 62.74 5.43
CA ALA A 16 1.31 63.26 6.67
C ALA A 16 1.59 62.16 7.70
N LEU A 17 2.63 61.32 7.55
CA LEU A 17 4.07 61.64 7.47
C LEU A 17 4.53 62.65 8.54
N LEU A 18 5.32 62.10 9.47
CA LEU A 18 6.54 62.66 10.06
C LEU A 18 6.38 63.85 11.02
N VAL A 19 6.53 63.58 12.32
CA VAL A 19 7.61 64.21 13.09
C VAL A 19 8.23 63.18 14.03
N SER A 20 9.49 62.87 13.71
CA SER A 20 10.50 62.20 14.53
C SER A 20 10.92 63.11 15.70
N CYS A 21 11.14 62.52 16.87
CA CYS A 21 12.29 62.88 17.71
C CYS A 21 12.99 61.57 18.07
N GLU A 22 14.00 61.25 17.26
CA GLU A 22 15.15 60.41 17.60
C GLU A 22 15.91 61.01 18.80
N ASP A 23 16.34 60.13 19.72
CA ASP A 23 17.75 59.89 20.06
C ASP A 23 17.80 58.90 21.27
N ASP A 24 18.59 57.84 21.36
CA ASP A 24 19.39 57.06 20.43
C ASP A 24 19.89 55.79 21.20
N LYS A 25 20.18 54.71 20.46
CA LYS A 25 21.02 53.53 20.79
C LYS A 25 20.54 52.32 21.64
N LYS A 26 20.09 51.32 20.88
CA LYS A 26 20.65 49.94 20.70
C LYS A 26 20.35 48.77 21.67
N VAL A 27 19.55 47.84 21.11
CA VAL A 27 19.84 46.39 20.87
C VAL A 27 19.51 45.35 21.98
N ASN A 28 18.73 44.36 21.51
CA ASN A 28 18.41 43.02 22.02
C ASN A 28 17.33 42.85 23.11
N GLN A 29 16.09 42.69 22.63
CA GLN A 29 15.13 41.79 23.27
C GLN A 29 15.63 40.35 23.09
N THR A 30 16.19 39.77 24.14
CA THR A 30 16.29 38.32 24.30
C THR A 30 14.88 37.79 24.56
N THR A 31 14.23 37.32 23.51
CA THR A 31 13.18 36.31 23.61
C THR A 31 13.89 35.00 23.98
N GLU A 32 13.58 34.43 25.14
CA GLU A 32 14.01 33.07 25.47
C GLU A 32 13.51 32.12 24.36
N PRO A 33 14.35 31.21 23.85
CA PRO A 33 13.94 30.30 22.79
C PRO A 33 12.86 29.36 23.30
N GLU A 34 11.82 29.18 22.50
CA GLU A 34 10.96 28.01 22.56
C GLU A 34 11.85 26.75 22.66
N GLU A 35 11.65 25.95 23.72
CA GLU A 35 12.02 24.54 23.69
C GLU A 35 11.15 23.87 22.61
N THR A 36 11.58 24.05 21.37
CA THR A 36 11.31 23.12 20.29
C THR A 36 11.92 21.80 20.74
N ALA A 37 11.05 20.90 21.20
CA ALA A 37 11.40 19.50 21.34
C ALA A 37 12.09 19.07 20.04
N LYS A 38 13.34 18.66 20.20
CA LYS A 38 14.25 18.28 19.13
C LYS A 38 13.55 17.37 18.12
N ILE A 39 13.51 17.84 16.88
CA ILE A 39 13.64 17.10 15.62
C ILE A 39 13.51 15.59 15.84
N ASP A 40 12.32 15.05 15.58
CA ASP A 40 12.12 13.61 15.41
C ASP A 40 13.14 13.16 14.35
N GLN A 41 14.07 12.31 14.76
CA GLN A 41 14.99 11.67 13.83
C GLN A 41 14.14 10.94 12.80
N GLU A 42 14.33 11.26 11.52
CA GLU A 42 13.77 10.52 10.40
C GLU A 42 14.16 9.06 10.58
N LYS A 43 13.23 8.26 11.11
CA LYS A 43 13.49 6.84 11.37
C LYS A 43 13.63 6.17 10.02
N ASP A 44 14.76 5.49 9.79
CA ASP A 44 14.91 4.68 8.59
C ASP A 44 14.01 3.44 8.70
N ILE A 45 13.54 2.92 7.58
CA ILE A 45 12.78 1.66 7.56
C ILE A 45 13.58 0.53 8.20
N ASN A 46 14.91 0.53 8.04
CA ASN A 46 15.82 -0.46 8.62
C ASN A 46 15.89 -0.41 10.16
N ASP A 47 15.57 0.73 10.78
CA ASP A 47 15.47 0.85 12.24
C ASP A 47 14.14 0.25 12.75
N LEU A 48 13.11 0.27 11.90
CA LEU A 48 11.74 -0.08 12.25
C LEU A 48 11.35 -1.50 11.86
N VAL A 49 12.00 -2.08 10.84
CA VAL A 49 11.72 -3.41 10.34
C VAL A 49 13.00 -4.18 10.13
N THR A 50 13.08 -5.39 10.67
CA THR A 50 14.13 -6.35 10.33
C THR A 50 13.55 -7.41 9.42
N ILE A 51 14.11 -7.53 8.22
CA ILE A 51 13.92 -8.71 7.39
C ILE A 51 14.94 -9.74 7.87
N LYS A 52 14.46 -10.82 8.50
CA LYS A 52 15.35 -11.88 9.00
C LYS A 52 16.10 -12.51 7.82
N GLU A 53 17.40 -12.67 7.98
CA GLU A 53 18.27 -13.32 6.99
C GLU A 53 17.74 -14.70 6.59
N GLU A 54 18.03 -15.05 5.34
CA GLU A 54 17.66 -16.28 4.66
C GLU A 54 17.90 -17.52 5.52
N VAL A 55 16.82 -18.10 6.05
CA VAL A 55 16.92 -19.40 6.72
C VAL A 55 16.87 -20.48 5.66
N ASN A 56 18.04 -21.06 5.38
CA ASN A 56 18.18 -22.25 4.57
C ASN A 56 17.86 -23.49 5.40
N ARG A 57 16.75 -24.15 5.08
CA ARG A 57 16.43 -25.50 5.61
C ARG A 57 16.38 -26.51 4.47
N GLU A 58 16.78 -27.73 4.80
CA GLU A 58 16.53 -28.92 4.00
C GLU A 58 15.75 -29.90 4.86
N ASP A 59 14.67 -30.46 4.33
CA ASP A 59 13.91 -31.52 5.01
C ASP A 59 13.62 -32.67 4.06
N THR A 60 13.52 -33.89 4.58
CA THR A 60 13.22 -35.08 3.78
C THR A 60 11.72 -35.33 3.83
N THR A 61 11.06 -35.22 2.68
CA THR A 61 9.66 -35.62 2.56
C THR A 61 9.49 -37.12 2.88
N PRO A 62 8.30 -37.59 3.29
CA PRO A 62 7.99 -39.02 3.49
C PRO A 62 8.32 -39.93 2.29
N ASN A 63 8.44 -39.37 1.08
CA ASN A 63 8.78 -40.10 -0.14
C ASN A 63 10.29 -40.13 -0.44
N GLY A 64 11.12 -39.46 0.38
CA GLY A 64 12.58 -39.42 0.24
C GLY A 64 13.12 -38.23 -0.57
N ASP A 65 12.26 -37.35 -1.10
CA ASP A 65 12.70 -36.11 -1.78
C ASP A 65 13.18 -35.07 -0.76
N ILE A 66 14.21 -34.30 -1.10
CA ILE A 66 14.70 -33.17 -0.29
C ILE A 66 13.91 -31.92 -0.68
N ALA A 67 13.18 -31.36 0.28
CA ALA A 67 12.56 -30.04 0.15
C ALA A 67 13.52 -28.97 0.67
N ARG A 68 13.68 -27.89 -0.09
CA ARG A 68 14.49 -26.71 0.26
C ARG A 68 13.60 -25.53 0.60
N TYR A 69 14.00 -24.81 1.63
CA TYR A 69 13.29 -23.64 2.12
C TYR A 69 14.27 -22.49 2.23
N VAL A 70 13.87 -21.39 1.63
CA VAL A 70 14.54 -20.09 1.67
C VAL A 70 13.46 -19.14 2.14
N TYR A 71 13.61 -18.57 3.34
CA TYR A 71 12.63 -17.61 3.82
C TYR A 71 13.25 -16.38 4.45
N GLU A 72 12.72 -15.24 4.03
CA GLU A 72 12.91 -13.92 4.60
C GLU A 72 11.58 -13.49 5.22
N VAL A 73 11.59 -13.17 6.52
CA VAL A 73 10.36 -12.80 7.25
C VAL A 73 10.51 -11.38 7.76
N PRO A 74 9.56 -10.46 7.46
CA PRO A 74 9.63 -9.11 7.95
C PRO A 74 9.15 -9.07 9.41
N VAL A 75 9.86 -8.35 10.25
CA VAL A 75 9.54 -8.16 11.66
C VAL A 75 9.53 -6.68 11.97
N ILE A 76 8.36 -6.14 12.34
CA ILE A 76 8.23 -4.76 12.82
C ILE A 76 8.78 -4.70 14.25
N ASN A 77 9.86 -3.94 14.43
CA ASN A 77 10.60 -3.76 15.69
C ASN A 77 9.97 -2.69 16.60
N ILE A 78 8.65 -2.71 16.71
CA ILE A 78 7.88 -1.79 17.55
C ILE A 78 7.18 -2.62 18.62
N ASP A 79 7.46 -2.33 19.90
CA ASP A 79 6.91 -3.08 21.03
C ASP A 79 5.49 -2.63 21.37
N THR A 80 4.56 -2.95 20.46
CA THR A 80 3.14 -2.65 20.61
C THR A 80 2.27 -3.82 20.15
N LYS A 81 1.00 -3.83 20.57
CA LYS A 81 0.10 -4.95 20.28
C LYS A 81 -0.27 -5.01 18.79
N GLY A 82 -0.44 -3.86 18.13
CA GLY A 82 -0.73 -3.80 16.71
C GLY A 82 0.41 -4.37 15.86
N ALA A 83 1.66 -3.97 16.14
CA ALA A 83 2.84 -4.49 15.46
C ALA A 83 3.02 -6.00 15.72
N GLN A 84 2.87 -6.45 16.97
CA GLN A 84 2.94 -7.88 17.33
C GLN A 84 1.90 -8.71 16.57
N LYS A 85 0.66 -8.23 16.42
CA LYS A 85 -0.39 -8.93 15.66
C LYS A 85 0.01 -9.15 14.19
N ILE A 86 0.65 -8.17 13.57
CA ILE A 86 1.13 -8.27 12.18
C ILE A 86 2.29 -9.27 12.09
N ASN A 87 3.27 -9.17 12.99
CA ASN A 87 4.39 -10.10 13.08
C ASN A 87 3.89 -11.55 13.25
N ASP A 88 2.95 -11.77 14.18
CA ASP A 88 2.36 -13.09 14.43
C ASP A 88 1.65 -13.65 13.19
N ARG A 89 0.95 -12.81 12.43
CA ARG A 89 0.31 -13.24 11.17
C ARG A 89 1.35 -13.75 10.18
N PHE A 90 2.42 -13.01 9.96
CA PHE A 90 3.48 -13.42 9.04
C PHE A 90 4.26 -14.65 9.54
N PHE A 91 4.54 -14.75 10.83
CA PHE A 91 5.14 -15.96 11.41
C PHE A 91 4.24 -17.19 11.28
N ASN A 92 2.93 -17.05 11.46
CA ASN A 92 1.99 -18.15 11.31
C ASN A 92 1.90 -18.62 9.85
N LEU A 93 1.96 -17.71 8.87
CA LEU A 93 2.03 -18.09 7.45
C LEU A 93 3.25 -18.97 7.17
N VAL A 94 4.42 -18.61 7.70
CA VAL A 94 5.65 -19.41 7.55
C VAL A 94 5.48 -20.79 8.21
N LYS A 95 4.97 -20.85 9.44
CA LYS A 95 4.72 -22.12 10.15
C LYS A 95 3.74 -23.03 9.41
N ASP A 96 2.67 -22.45 8.85
CA ASP A 96 1.69 -23.20 8.06
C ASP A 96 2.36 -23.81 6.83
N MET A 97 3.22 -23.06 6.14
CA MET A 97 4.01 -23.58 5.00
C MET A 97 4.99 -24.68 5.44
N GLU A 98 5.72 -24.49 6.55
CA GLU A 98 6.60 -25.53 7.11
C GLU A 98 5.82 -26.82 7.42
N SER A 99 4.61 -26.70 7.99
CA SER A 99 3.79 -27.86 8.33
C SER A 99 3.32 -28.66 7.10
N GLN A 100 3.04 -28.01 5.98
CA GLN A 100 2.59 -28.67 4.75
C GLN A 100 3.67 -29.59 4.17
N ILE A 101 4.94 -29.18 4.31
CA ILE A 101 6.06 -29.98 3.83
C ILE A 101 6.40 -31.11 4.80
N GLY A 102 6.32 -30.88 6.11
CA GLY A 102 6.41 -31.96 7.11
C GLY A 102 5.36 -33.07 6.90
N ASN A 103 4.22 -32.73 6.28
CA ASN A 103 3.18 -33.66 5.86
C ASN A 103 3.42 -34.29 4.47
N GLY A 104 4.56 -34.03 3.85
CA GLY A 104 5.04 -34.69 2.65
C GLY A 104 4.69 -34.07 1.31
N GLN A 105 4.31 -32.80 1.31
CA GLN A 105 4.24 -32.05 0.05
C GLN A 105 5.65 -31.67 -0.41
N ASN A 106 6.06 -32.13 -1.59
CA ASN A 106 7.32 -31.72 -2.19
C ASN A 106 7.16 -30.30 -2.78
N LEU A 107 7.45 -29.29 -1.96
CA LEU A 107 7.38 -27.89 -2.33
C LEU A 107 8.72 -27.24 -2.02
N THR A 108 9.44 -26.79 -3.04
CA THR A 108 10.46 -25.76 -2.83
C THR A 108 9.72 -24.46 -2.58
N ILE A 109 9.97 -23.83 -1.43
CA ILE A 109 9.34 -22.57 -1.06
C ILE A 109 10.42 -21.52 -0.97
N ASN A 110 10.22 -20.44 -1.72
CA ASN A 110 11.01 -19.22 -1.58
C ASN A 110 10.09 -18.10 -1.08
N ILE A 111 10.44 -17.51 0.07
CA ILE A 111 9.71 -16.39 0.66
C ILE A 111 10.61 -15.16 0.61
N ASN A 112 10.26 -14.20 -0.23
CA ASN A 112 10.93 -12.91 -0.31
C ASN A 112 10.14 -11.88 0.48
N SER A 113 10.82 -10.94 1.14
CA SER A 113 10.14 -9.88 1.88
C SER A 113 10.65 -8.50 1.53
N LYS A 114 9.75 -7.51 1.57
CA LYS A 114 10.05 -6.08 1.35
C LYS A 114 9.37 -5.26 2.45
N ALA A 115 9.94 -4.10 2.78
CA ALA A 115 9.33 -3.16 3.71
C ALA A 115 9.59 -1.71 3.27
N PHE A 116 8.60 -0.84 3.48
CA PHE A 116 8.64 0.57 3.09
C PHE A 116 8.06 1.44 4.20
N LEU A 117 8.55 2.67 4.35
CA LEU A 117 8.03 3.66 5.30
C LEU A 117 7.53 4.90 4.55
N ASN A 118 6.24 5.22 4.69
CA ASN A 118 5.61 6.40 4.10
C ASN A 118 4.68 7.07 5.12
N ASP A 119 4.95 8.33 5.49
CA ASP A 119 4.15 9.10 6.46
C ASP A 119 3.75 8.30 7.73
N GLU A 120 4.75 7.66 8.34
CA GLU A 120 4.62 6.79 9.53
C GLU A 120 3.73 5.56 9.32
N ILE A 121 3.49 5.18 8.06
CA ILE A 121 2.91 3.92 7.67
C ILE A 121 4.04 2.99 7.25
N ILE A 122 4.15 1.84 7.92
CA ILE A 122 5.04 0.76 7.51
C ILE A 122 4.25 -0.18 6.62
N SER A 123 4.62 -0.27 5.34
CA SER A 123 4.13 -1.30 4.43
C SER A 123 5.09 -2.48 4.47
N VAL A 124 4.64 -3.65 4.90
CA VAL A 124 5.41 -4.91 4.83
C VAL A 124 4.77 -5.83 3.79
N VAL A 125 5.61 -6.45 2.97
CA VAL A 125 5.22 -7.34 1.87
C VAL A 125 5.98 -8.65 2.02
N MET A 126 5.28 -9.77 1.85
CA MET A 126 5.83 -11.12 1.84
C MET A 126 5.30 -11.84 0.60
N GLU A 127 6.20 -12.19 -0.31
CA GLU A 127 5.90 -12.92 -1.53
C GLU A 127 6.27 -14.39 -1.33
N ILE A 128 5.30 -15.29 -1.49
CA ILE A 128 5.52 -16.73 -1.38
C ILE A 128 5.54 -17.33 -2.78
N VAL A 129 6.73 -17.68 -3.25
CA VAL A 129 6.96 -18.36 -4.53
C VAL A 129 7.00 -19.87 -4.30
N LYS A 130 6.01 -20.59 -4.84
CA LYS A 130 5.93 -22.05 -4.76
C LYS A 130 5.23 -22.66 -5.99
N PRO A 131 5.41 -23.95 -6.28
CA PRO A 131 4.59 -24.66 -7.26
C PRO A 131 3.11 -24.67 -6.83
N GLY A 132 2.21 -24.14 -7.68
CA GLY A 132 0.78 -23.96 -7.37
C GLY A 132 0.45 -22.54 -6.90
N PRO A 133 -0.70 -22.32 -6.22
CA PRO A 133 -1.09 -20.97 -5.79
C PRO A 133 -0.16 -20.47 -4.68
N GLY A 134 0.89 -19.76 -5.08
CA GLY A 134 1.61 -18.79 -4.26
C GLY A 134 0.78 -17.53 -4.06
N GLY A 135 1.35 -16.51 -3.40
CA GLY A 135 0.62 -15.27 -3.21
C GLY A 135 1.44 -14.16 -2.58
N ILE A 136 1.02 -12.93 -2.83
CA ILE A 136 1.59 -11.74 -2.21
C ILE A 136 0.74 -11.38 -0.99
N HIS A 137 1.40 -11.32 0.16
CA HIS A 137 0.79 -10.97 1.44
C HIS A 137 1.32 -9.62 1.90
N THR A 138 0.42 -8.72 2.29
CA THR A 138 0.80 -7.35 2.67
C THR A 138 0.19 -6.97 4.02
N ALA A 139 0.80 -5.98 4.68
CA ALA A 139 0.21 -5.26 5.80
C ALA A 139 0.63 -3.79 5.74
N ASN A 140 -0.29 -2.88 6.05
CA ASN A 140 0.01 -1.45 6.18
C ASN A 140 -0.20 -1.05 7.63
N TYR A 141 0.88 -0.76 8.37
CA TYR A 141 0.83 -0.48 9.80
C TYR A 141 0.98 1.00 10.08
N ASP A 142 -0.05 1.62 10.66
CA ASP A 142 -0.02 3.00 11.17
C ASP A 142 0.63 3.02 12.55
N ILE A 143 1.86 3.53 12.62
CA ILE A 143 2.67 3.59 13.85
C ILE A 143 1.96 4.43 14.91
N LYS A 144 1.36 5.56 14.53
CA LYS A 144 0.71 6.48 15.48
C LYS A 144 -0.54 5.88 16.12
N ARG A 145 -1.29 5.09 15.34
CA ARG A 145 -2.56 4.49 15.79
C ARG A 145 -2.39 3.08 16.35
N ASP A 146 -1.18 2.51 16.30
CA ASP A 146 -0.90 1.11 16.60
C ASP A 146 -1.89 0.14 15.93
N LYS A 147 -2.12 0.33 14.62
CA LYS A 147 -3.18 -0.39 13.91
C LYS A 147 -2.77 -0.70 12.47
N GLU A 148 -3.13 -1.89 12.01
CA GLU A 148 -3.17 -2.19 10.57
C GLU A 148 -4.30 -1.42 9.88
N LEU A 149 -3.97 -0.68 8.82
CA LEU A 149 -4.90 0.00 7.94
C LEU A 149 -5.44 -0.99 6.90
N SER A 150 -6.76 -0.96 6.72
CA SER A 150 -7.40 -1.56 5.55
C SER A 150 -7.05 -0.80 4.27
N THR A 151 -7.20 -1.45 3.10
CA THR A 151 -7.06 -0.81 1.79
C THR A 151 -7.91 0.46 1.67
N LYS A 152 -9.15 0.42 2.17
CA LYS A 152 -10.02 1.60 2.21
C LYS A 152 -9.41 2.74 3.01
N GLU A 153 -8.93 2.47 4.23
CA GLU A 153 -8.32 3.50 5.08
C GLU A 153 -7.05 4.08 4.45
N LEU A 154 -6.26 3.26 3.74
CA LEU A 154 -5.06 3.71 3.05
C LEU A 154 -5.41 4.63 1.86
N ILE A 155 -6.31 4.19 0.98
CA ILE A 155 -6.80 4.99 -0.16
C ILE A 155 -7.40 6.32 0.31
N ASP A 156 -8.23 6.28 1.36
CA ASP A 156 -8.86 7.48 1.93
C ASP A 156 -7.80 8.42 2.57
N LYS A 157 -6.76 7.89 3.23
CA LYS A 157 -5.67 8.69 3.84
C LYS A 157 -4.92 9.53 2.81
N TYR A 158 -4.60 8.96 1.65
CA TYR A 158 -3.84 9.64 0.60
C TYR A 158 -4.73 10.27 -0.49
N ASN A 159 -6.06 10.23 -0.31
CA ASN A 159 -7.04 10.74 -1.27
C ASN A 159 -6.76 10.22 -2.70
N PHE A 160 -6.46 8.93 -2.82
CA PHE A 160 -6.16 8.30 -4.10
C PHE A 160 -7.39 8.34 -5.02
N ASP A 161 -7.21 8.79 -6.27
CA ASP A 161 -8.26 8.77 -7.28
C ASP A 161 -8.33 7.37 -7.94
N PRO A 162 -9.41 6.59 -7.74
CA PRO A 162 -9.54 5.26 -8.34
C PRO A 162 -9.43 5.24 -9.87
N LYS A 163 -9.69 6.38 -10.54
CA LYS A 163 -9.51 6.47 -12.00
C LYS A 163 -8.05 6.34 -12.43
N LYS A 164 -7.09 6.63 -11.55
CA LYS A 164 -5.66 6.40 -11.83
C LYS A 164 -5.36 4.92 -12.02
N LEU A 165 -5.97 4.03 -11.22
CA LEU A 165 -5.83 2.59 -11.41
C LEU A 165 -6.36 2.16 -12.79
N ILE A 166 -7.55 2.64 -13.19
CA ILE A 166 -8.11 2.32 -14.51
C ILE A 166 -7.23 2.86 -15.64
N ALA A 167 -6.72 4.09 -15.51
CA ALA A 167 -5.82 4.67 -16.49
C ALA A 167 -4.53 3.86 -16.64
N GLU A 168 -3.96 3.38 -15.53
CA GLU A 168 -2.75 2.58 -15.53
C GLU A 168 -2.98 1.18 -16.13
N ILE A 169 -4.11 0.53 -15.82
CA ILE A 169 -4.50 -0.74 -16.46
C ILE A 169 -4.57 -0.55 -17.98
N ASN A 170 -5.29 0.48 -18.44
CA ASN A 170 -5.44 0.73 -19.87
C ASN A 170 -4.10 1.06 -20.54
N ARG A 171 -3.21 1.82 -19.87
CA ARG A 171 -1.86 2.09 -20.34
C ARG A 171 -1.03 0.81 -20.52
N GLN A 172 -1.09 -0.12 -19.56
CA GLN A 172 -0.38 -1.40 -19.63
C GLN A 172 -0.94 -2.31 -20.74
N VAL A 173 -2.26 -2.30 -20.95
CA VAL A 173 -2.89 -2.99 -22.09
C VAL A 173 -2.35 -2.45 -23.41
N GLU A 174 -2.34 -1.13 -23.61
CA GLU A 174 -1.82 -0.50 -24.83
C GLU A 174 -0.33 -0.81 -25.07
N ILE A 175 0.49 -0.78 -24.00
CA ILE A 175 1.90 -1.16 -24.08
C ILE A 175 2.05 -2.62 -24.50
N ASN A 176 1.23 -3.51 -23.94
CA ASN A 176 1.28 -4.94 -24.23
C ASN A 176 0.83 -5.24 -25.67
N GLU A 177 -0.25 -4.63 -26.15
CA GLU A 177 -0.73 -4.76 -27.54
C GLU A 177 0.31 -4.25 -28.55
N GLY A 178 1.15 -3.29 -28.16
CA GLY A 178 2.25 -2.78 -28.98
C GLY A 178 3.44 -3.74 -29.14
N LYS A 179 3.52 -4.83 -28.37
CA LYS A 179 4.60 -5.82 -28.44
C LYS A 179 4.36 -6.86 -29.55
N PRO A 180 5.42 -7.51 -30.07
CA PRO A 180 5.29 -8.71 -30.91
C PRO A 180 4.41 -9.76 -30.23
N GLU A 181 3.59 -10.50 -30.98
CA GLU A 181 2.63 -11.48 -30.46
C GLU A 181 3.26 -12.50 -29.49
N GLU A 182 4.51 -12.90 -29.76
CA GLU A 182 5.29 -13.84 -28.94
C GLU A 182 5.71 -13.27 -27.57
N GLU A 183 5.72 -11.94 -27.43
CA GLU A 183 6.07 -11.21 -26.22
C GLU A 183 4.85 -10.66 -25.48
N GLN A 184 3.64 -10.82 -26.04
CA GLN A 184 2.40 -10.39 -25.41
C GLN A 184 2.10 -11.28 -24.21
N VAL A 185 1.88 -10.65 -23.06
CA VAL A 185 1.42 -11.34 -21.85
C VAL A 185 -0.09 -11.15 -21.68
N PRO A 186 -0.84 -12.14 -21.17
CA PRO A 186 -2.25 -11.94 -20.86
C PRO A 186 -2.41 -10.89 -19.75
N PHE A 187 -2.87 -9.68 -20.10
CA PHE A 187 -3.12 -8.59 -19.16
C PHE A 187 -4.32 -7.75 -19.63
N ASP A 188 -5.35 -7.65 -18.79
CA ASP A 188 -6.54 -6.84 -19.05
C ASP A 188 -7.32 -6.54 -17.75
N ILE A 189 -8.45 -5.81 -17.88
CA ILE A 189 -9.34 -5.47 -16.77
C ILE A 189 -10.02 -6.70 -16.12
N ASN A 190 -10.04 -7.85 -16.80
CA ASN A 190 -10.66 -9.06 -16.25
C ASN A 190 -9.83 -9.60 -15.08
N LEU A 191 -8.49 -9.52 -15.13
CA LEU A 191 -7.63 -9.94 -14.02
C LEU A 191 -7.99 -9.22 -12.71
N PHE A 192 -8.20 -7.90 -12.79
CA PHE A 192 -8.63 -7.06 -11.66
C PHE A 192 -10.05 -7.42 -11.20
N THR A 193 -10.95 -7.65 -12.14
CA THR A 193 -12.32 -8.05 -11.85
C THR A 193 -12.36 -9.40 -11.12
N TYR A 194 -11.64 -10.41 -11.62
CA TYR A 194 -11.56 -11.73 -11.02
C TYR A 194 -10.90 -11.70 -9.64
N THR A 195 -9.88 -10.87 -9.46
CA THR A 195 -9.27 -10.64 -8.14
C THR A 195 -10.30 -10.17 -7.12
N ILE A 196 -11.15 -9.20 -7.48
CA ILE A 196 -12.22 -8.71 -6.59
C ILE A 196 -13.22 -9.82 -6.29
N ILE A 197 -13.67 -10.56 -7.32
CA ILE A 197 -14.64 -11.65 -7.16
C ILE A 197 -14.08 -12.75 -6.25
N ALA A 198 -12.82 -13.13 -6.42
CA ALA A 198 -12.14 -14.12 -5.59
C ALA A 198 -12.13 -13.69 -4.11
N HIS A 199 -11.84 -12.41 -3.83
CA HIS A 199 -11.87 -11.89 -2.46
C HIS A 199 -13.28 -11.79 -1.87
N LEU A 200 -14.30 -11.54 -2.69
CA LEU A 200 -15.68 -11.43 -2.23
C LEU A 200 -16.33 -12.79 -1.95
N TYR A 201 -16.09 -13.79 -2.81
CA TYR A 201 -16.87 -15.02 -2.85
C TYR A 201 -16.04 -16.31 -2.62
N GLY A 202 -14.72 -16.23 -2.60
CA GLY A 202 -13.84 -17.40 -2.54
C GLY A 202 -14.08 -18.37 -3.71
N ASN A 203 -13.84 -19.68 -3.51
CA ASN A 203 -14.09 -20.71 -4.54
C ASN A 203 -15.48 -21.35 -4.35
N THR A 204 -16.54 -20.55 -4.42
CA THR A 204 -17.93 -20.99 -4.25
C THR A 204 -18.71 -20.97 -5.56
N ASP A 205 -19.92 -21.54 -5.60
CA ASP A 205 -20.80 -21.41 -6.78
C ASP A 205 -21.12 -19.94 -7.12
N GLU A 206 -21.12 -19.05 -6.12
CA GLU A 206 -21.32 -17.61 -6.32
C GLU A 206 -20.15 -16.98 -7.07
N TYR A 207 -18.92 -17.46 -6.84
CA TYR A 207 -17.75 -17.02 -7.60
C TYR A 207 -17.94 -17.28 -9.09
N PHE A 208 -18.26 -18.52 -9.49
CA PHE A 208 -18.41 -18.87 -10.89
C PHE A 208 -19.54 -18.10 -11.57
N LYS A 209 -20.68 -17.94 -10.89
CA LYS A 209 -21.79 -17.12 -11.39
C LYS A 209 -21.39 -15.67 -11.60
N LYS A 210 -20.61 -15.10 -10.67
CA LYS A 210 -20.19 -13.70 -10.77
C LYS A 210 -19.13 -13.50 -11.85
N VAL A 211 -18.21 -14.45 -12.03
CA VAL A 211 -17.27 -14.46 -13.15
C VAL A 211 -18.02 -14.45 -14.48
N GLU A 212 -18.98 -15.38 -14.66
CA GLU A 212 -19.79 -15.45 -15.89
C GLU A 212 -20.61 -14.17 -16.12
N GLU A 213 -21.17 -13.57 -15.06
CA GLU A 213 -21.85 -12.27 -15.16
C GLU A 213 -20.91 -11.17 -15.66
N MET A 214 -19.68 -11.10 -15.11
CA MET A 214 -18.71 -10.07 -15.46
C MET A 214 -18.12 -10.27 -16.85
N ASP A 215 -17.92 -11.51 -17.30
CA ASP A 215 -17.40 -11.81 -18.65
C ASP A 215 -18.31 -11.27 -19.74
N ASN A 216 -19.63 -11.25 -19.49
CA ASN A 216 -20.63 -10.73 -20.41
C ASN A 216 -20.80 -9.20 -20.36
N LYS A 217 -20.12 -8.50 -19.46
CA LYS A 217 -20.18 -7.03 -19.35
C LYS A 217 -19.18 -6.33 -20.27
N THR A 218 -19.50 -5.09 -20.60
CA THR A 218 -18.58 -4.20 -21.34
C THR A 218 -17.37 -3.80 -20.48
N ASN A 219 -16.27 -3.39 -21.11
CA ASN A 219 -15.09 -2.91 -20.39
C ASN A 219 -15.44 -1.73 -19.45
N GLY A 220 -16.24 -0.75 -19.90
CA GLY A 220 -16.65 0.36 -19.05
C GLY A 220 -17.50 -0.03 -17.83
N GLU A 221 -18.23 -1.15 -17.90
CA GLU A 221 -18.92 -1.71 -16.73
C GLU A 221 -17.96 -2.44 -15.79
N LYS A 222 -16.94 -3.13 -16.33
CA LYS A 222 -15.86 -3.77 -15.54
C LYS A 222 -15.01 -2.73 -14.82
N GLU A 223 -14.62 -1.64 -15.50
CA GLU A 223 -13.90 -0.51 -14.89
C GLU A 223 -14.67 0.09 -13.72
N ARG A 224 -15.99 0.29 -13.88
CA ARG A 224 -16.85 0.78 -12.80
C ARG A 224 -16.90 -0.19 -11.63
N PHE A 225 -17.03 -1.48 -11.91
CA PHE A 225 -17.01 -2.52 -10.87
C PHE A 225 -15.70 -2.52 -10.09
N VAL A 226 -14.56 -2.37 -10.78
CA VAL A 226 -13.23 -2.24 -10.16
C VAL A 226 -13.14 -1.01 -9.26
N ILE A 227 -13.60 0.16 -9.73
CA ILE A 227 -13.62 1.39 -8.93
C ILE A 227 -14.51 1.24 -7.68
N GLU A 228 -15.72 0.69 -7.84
CA GLU A 228 -16.69 0.54 -6.75
C GLU A 228 -16.24 -0.44 -5.67
N ASN A 229 -15.33 -1.36 -6.01
CA ASN A 229 -14.85 -2.42 -5.12
C ASN A 229 -13.32 -2.37 -4.92
N ILE A 230 -12.72 -1.20 -5.11
CA ILE A 230 -11.26 -1.02 -5.00
C ILE A 230 -10.71 -1.39 -3.62
N ASP A 231 -11.55 -1.32 -2.58
CA ASP A 231 -11.20 -1.73 -1.22
C ASP A 231 -11.00 -3.24 -1.04
N LYS A 232 -11.33 -4.05 -2.05
CA LYS A 232 -11.15 -5.51 -2.04
C LYS A 232 -9.77 -5.96 -2.49
N PHE A 233 -8.97 -5.07 -3.08
CA PHE A 233 -7.57 -5.37 -3.37
C PHE A 233 -6.72 -5.38 -2.10
N LYS A 234 -5.67 -6.19 -2.10
CA LYS A 234 -4.52 -5.92 -1.24
C LYS A 234 -3.70 -4.81 -1.89
N VAL A 235 -3.32 -3.82 -1.10
CA VAL A 235 -2.63 -2.63 -1.58
C VAL A 235 -1.54 -2.25 -0.58
N TYR A 236 -0.43 -1.70 -1.06
CA TYR A 236 0.61 -1.12 -0.22
C TYR A 236 1.26 0.09 -0.90
N LEU A 237 2.13 0.82 -0.19
CA LEU A 237 2.93 1.92 -0.76
C LEU A 237 4.38 1.47 -0.92
N ASN A 238 4.97 1.67 -2.10
CA ASN A 238 6.37 1.36 -2.35
C ASN A 238 7.31 2.46 -1.79
N GLU A 239 8.61 2.37 -2.09
CA GLU A 239 9.62 3.34 -1.64
C GLU A 239 9.39 4.78 -2.16
N ASP A 240 8.75 4.93 -3.32
CA ASP A 240 8.44 6.23 -3.92
C ASP A 240 7.10 6.81 -3.44
N GLY A 241 6.39 6.09 -2.56
CA GLY A 241 5.03 6.46 -2.14
C GLY A 241 3.95 6.20 -3.20
N HIS A 242 4.25 5.41 -4.23
CA HIS A 242 3.26 4.97 -5.22
C HIS A 242 2.40 3.82 -4.69
N PHE A 243 1.14 3.80 -5.10
CA PHE A 243 0.22 2.73 -4.76
C PHE A 243 0.54 1.48 -5.57
N VAL A 244 0.71 0.35 -4.89
CA VAL A 244 0.89 -0.96 -5.52
C VAL A 244 -0.32 -1.83 -5.26
N PHE A 245 -1.05 -2.18 -6.32
CA PHE A 245 -2.22 -3.04 -6.29
C PHE A 245 -1.82 -4.48 -6.59
N ILE A 246 -2.25 -5.41 -5.74
CA ILE A 246 -2.03 -6.84 -5.97
C ILE A 246 -3.24 -7.42 -6.71
N TYR A 247 -3.00 -8.04 -7.86
CA TYR A 247 -4.01 -8.76 -8.62
C TYR A 247 -3.60 -10.22 -8.85
N THR A 248 -4.58 -11.10 -9.01
CA THR A 248 -4.33 -12.51 -9.36
C THR A 248 -3.96 -12.57 -10.84
N GLY A 249 -2.71 -12.92 -11.13
CA GLY A 249 -2.21 -13.21 -12.46
C GLY A 249 -2.63 -14.59 -12.96
N ALA A 250 -2.07 -15.03 -14.08
CA ALA A 250 -2.40 -16.35 -14.66
C ALA A 250 -1.94 -17.53 -13.78
N LEU A 251 -0.89 -17.33 -12.98
CA LEU A 251 -0.34 -18.34 -12.07
C LEU A 251 -0.03 -17.75 -10.67
N PRO A 252 0.88 -16.78 -10.50
CA PRO A 252 1.06 -16.08 -9.22
C PRO A 252 0.18 -14.83 -9.12
N ASP A 253 0.04 -14.30 -7.90
CA ASP A 253 -0.35 -12.91 -7.71
C ASP A 253 0.75 -11.98 -8.28
N GLU A 254 0.35 -10.84 -8.83
CA GLU A 254 1.22 -9.87 -9.50
C GLU A 254 1.01 -8.46 -8.93
N GLU A 255 2.02 -7.60 -9.09
CA GLU A 255 2.04 -6.21 -8.60
C GLU A 255 1.77 -5.24 -9.76
N LEU A 256 0.80 -4.34 -9.62
CA LEU A 256 0.63 -3.17 -10.48
C LEU A 256 0.93 -1.88 -9.71
N VAL A 257 1.98 -1.16 -10.12
CA VAL A 257 2.36 0.15 -9.54
C VAL A 257 1.58 1.26 -10.25
N VAL A 258 1.00 2.19 -9.49
CA VAL A 258 0.21 3.33 -9.99
C VAL A 258 0.80 4.66 -9.49
N GLU A 259 1.22 5.50 -10.45
CA GLU A 259 1.81 6.84 -10.24
C GLU A 259 0.76 7.97 -10.07
#